data_AF-A0A9D0KXG2-F1
#
_entry.id   AF-A0A9D0KXG2-F1
#
_cell.length_a   1.000
_cell.length_b   1.000
_cell.length_c   1.000
_cell.angle_alpha   90.00
_cell.angle_beta   90.00
_cell.angle_gamma   90.00
#
_symmetry.space_group_name_H-M   'P 1'
#
loop_
_entity.id
_entity.type
_entity.pdbx_description
1 polymer ?
#
loop_
_entity_poly.entity_id
_entity_poly.type
_entity_poly.pdbx_seq_one_letter_code
_entity_poly.pdbx_strand_id
1 'polypeptide(L)' 'MAFKKILIGYDGSEASMKALKKAVELAKMCGGELHIVGVVRPFEFAAIDYIPPEEIEQYEKEEISKEERFLKEAKEIA' A
#
# COMPACT_ATOMS: atom_id res chain seq x y z
N MET A 1 -2.95 -26.30 11.06
CA MET A 1 -2.80 -24.95 11.67
C MET A 1 -3.45 -23.95 10.75
N ALA A 2 -4.29 -23.05 11.27
CA ALA A 2 -4.87 -21.93 10.52
C ALA A 2 -3.96 -20.69 10.62
N PHE A 3 -3.98 -19.81 9.62
CA PHE A 3 -3.20 -18.57 9.62
C PHE A 3 -3.77 -17.60 10.66
N LYS A 4 -2.95 -17.13 11.61
CA LYS A 4 -3.39 -16.21 12.68
C LYS A 4 -3.25 -14.74 12.31
N LYS A 5 -2.22 -14.39 11.55
CA LYS A 5 -1.91 -13.04 11.09
C LYS A 5 -1.49 -13.10 9.64
N ILE A 6 -2.13 -12.30 8.80
CA ILE A 6 -1.90 -12.25 7.35
C ILE A 6 -1.48 -10.82 7.01
N LEU A 7 -0.39 -10.67 6.26
CA LEU A 7 0.09 -9.40 5.75
C LEU A 7 -0.12 -9.36 4.23
N ILE A 8 -0.61 -8.25 3.70
CA ILE A 8 -0.70 -8.02 2.26
C ILE A 8 -0.18 -6.63 1.89
N GLY A 9 0.63 -6.56 0.84
CA GLY A 9 1.00 -5.30 0.20
C GLY A 9 -0.12 -4.83 -0.72
N TYR A 10 -0.47 -3.56 -0.64
CA TYR A 10 -1.50 -2.95 -1.48
C TYR A 10 -0.96 -1.69 -2.13
N ASP A 11 -0.89 -1.66 -3.45
CA ASP A 11 -0.34 -0.56 -4.26
C ASP A 11 -1.40 0.09 -5.17
N GLY A 12 -2.68 -0.21 -4.96
CA GLY A 12 -3.80 0.28 -5.77
C GLY A 12 -3.96 -0.38 -7.14
N SER A 13 -3.07 -1.28 -7.55
CA SER A 13 -3.21 -2.01 -8.82
C SER A 13 -4.36 -3.03 -8.80
N GLU A 14 -4.85 -3.43 -9.98
CA GLU A 14 -5.85 -4.51 -10.09
C GLU A 14 -5.35 -5.85 -9.51
N ALA A 15 -4.04 -6.09 -9.58
CA ALA A 15 -3.44 -7.31 -9.05
C ALA A 15 -3.47 -7.32 -7.52
N SER A 16 -3.06 -6.21 -6.88
CA SER A 16 -3.12 -6.09 -5.42
C SER A 16 -4.56 -6.07 -4.90
N MET A 17 -5.50 -5.51 -5.66
CA MET A 17 -6.94 -5.61 -5.41
C MET A 17 -7.45 -7.05 -5.36
N LYS A 18 -7.10 -7.88 -6.34
CA LYS A 18 -7.47 -9.30 -6.37
C LYS A 18 -6.84 -10.07 -5.21
N ALA A 19 -5.57 -9.76 -4.89
CA ALA A 19 -4.86 -10.35 -3.77
C ALA A 19 -5.51 -9.97 -2.41
N LEU A 20 -5.91 -8.72 -2.23
CA LEU A 20 -6.61 -8.23 -1.04
C LEU A 20 -7.91 -9.00 -0.82
N LYS A 21 -8.75 -9.13 -1.85
CA LYS A 21 -10.00 -9.90 -1.77
C LYS A 21 -9.75 -11.33 -1.30
N LYS A 22 -8.69 -11.96 -1.81
CA LYS A 22 -8.34 -13.33 -1.40
C LYS A 22 -7.81 -13.41 0.04
N ALA A 23 -7.03 -12.41 0.47
CA ALA A 23 -6.54 -12.31 1.83
C ALA A 23 -7.68 -12.12 2.84
N VAL A 24 -8.70 -11.33 2.50
CA VAL A 24 -9.92 -11.15 3.30
C VAL A 24 -10.67 -12.47 3.46
N GLU A 25 -10.89 -13.22 2.37
CA GLU A 25 -11.50 -14.56 2.43
C GLU A 25 -10.70 -15.49 3.35
N LEU A 26 -9.38 -15.53 3.19
CA LEU A 26 -8.50 -16.39 3.98
C LEU A 26 -8.52 -16.04 5.46
N ALA A 27 -8.47 -14.74 5.79
CA ALA A 27 -8.57 -14.24 7.16
C ALA A 27 -9.89 -14.64 7.81
N LYS A 28 -11.01 -14.48 7.09
CA LYS A 28 -12.35 -14.91 7.55
C LYS A 28 -12.42 -16.41 7.79
N MET A 29 -11.90 -17.22 6.87
CA MET A 29 -11.87 -18.69 7.02
C MET A 29 -11.00 -19.15 8.18
N CYS A 30 -9.93 -18.42 8.49
CA CYS A 30 -9.00 -18.76 9.57
C CYS A 30 -9.38 -18.14 10.92
N GLY A 31 -10.31 -17.19 10.96
CA GLY A 31 -10.54 -16.33 12.14
C GLY A 31 -9.30 -15.50 12.51
N GLY A 32 -8.48 -15.13 11.52
CA GLY A 32 -7.21 -14.44 11.69
C GLY A 32 -7.28 -12.94 11.44
N GLU A 33 -6.25 -12.23 11.86
CA GLU A 33 -6.08 -10.78 11.62
C GLU A 33 -5.49 -10.53 10.22
N LEU A 34 -5.97 -9.48 9.54
CA LEU A 34 -5.44 -9.01 8.27
C LEU A 34 -4.77 -7.64 8.45
N HIS A 35 -3.51 -7.54 8.05
CA HIS A 35 -2.72 -6.32 8.01
C HIS A 35 -2.49 -5.93 6.55
N ILE A 36 -2.95 -4.75 6.16
CA ILE A 36 -2.77 -4.18 4.83
C ILE A 36 -1.67 -3.12 4.92
N VAL A 37 -0.66 -3.21 4.06
CA VAL A 37 0.50 -2.31 4.07
C VAL A 37 0.68 -1.66 2.71
N GLY A 38 0.84 -0.35 2.76
CA GLY A 38 1.21 0.52 1.65
C GLY A 38 2.68 0.91 1.72
N VAL A 39 3.28 1.29 0.59
CA VAL A 39 4.68 1.75 0.54
C VAL A 39 4.78 3.06 -0.23
N VAL A 40 5.07 4.14 0.50
CA VAL A 40 5.42 5.43 -0.11
C VAL A 40 6.75 5.28 -0.84
N ARG A 41 6.75 5.55 -2.15
CA ARG A 41 7.97 5.48 -2.94
C ARG A 41 8.84 6.70 -2.64
N PRO A 42 10.13 6.51 -2.33
CA PRO A 42 11.05 7.62 -2.19
C PRO A 42 11.33 8.24 -3.56
N PHE A 43 11.74 9.51 -3.55
CA PHE A 43 12.23 10.17 -4.75
C PHE A 43 13.47 9.44 -5.31
N GLU A 44 13.51 9.18 -6.62
CA GLU A 44 14.66 8.54 -7.28
C GLU A 44 15.66 9.59 -7.77
N PHE A 45 16.84 9.65 -7.15
CA PHE A 45 17.87 10.66 -7.41
C PHE A 45 18.77 10.36 -8.64
N ALA A 46 18.45 9.33 -9.44
CA ALA A 46 19.43 8.72 -10.34
C ALA A 46 19.75 9.53 -11.62
N ALA A 47 19.01 10.59 -11.94
CA ALA A 47 19.06 11.22 -13.27
C ALA A 47 19.31 12.75 -13.28
N ILE A 48 19.53 13.39 -12.12
CA ILE A 48 19.54 14.86 -12.03
C ILE A 48 20.67 15.34 -11.11
N ASP A 49 21.49 16.30 -11.59
CA ASP A 49 22.63 16.87 -10.85
C ASP A 49 22.20 17.80 -9.70
N TYR A 50 21.01 18.41 -9.79
CA TYR A 50 20.43 19.26 -8.74
C TYR A 50 18.90 19.23 -8.80
N ILE A 51 18.28 19.00 -7.64
CA ILE A 51 16.82 19.05 -7.47
C ILE A 51 16.52 20.06 -6.37
N PRO A 52 15.64 21.05 -6.61
CA PRO A 52 15.18 21.97 -5.57
C PRO A 52 14.53 21.21 -4.40
N PRO A 53 14.80 21.56 -3.13
CA PRO A 53 14.15 20.93 -1.97
C PRO A 53 12.62 20.95 -2.05
N GLU A 54 12.05 22.02 -2.60
CA GLU A 54 10.60 22.17 -2.75
C GLU A 54 9.98 21.11 -3.68
N GLU A 55 10.72 20.68 -4.70
CA GLU A 55 10.29 19.64 -5.64
C GLU A 55 10.28 18.26 -4.96
N ILE A 56 11.30 17.98 -4.13
CA ILE A 56 11.37 16.74 -3.32
C ILE A 56 10.20 16.71 -2.33
N GLU A 57 9.98 17.81 -1.60
CA GLU A 57 8.87 17.90 -0.65
C GLU A 57 7.50 17.74 -1.33
N GLN A 58 7.33 18.30 -2.53
CA GLN A 58 6.09 18.16 -3.28
C GLN A 58 5.87 16.70 -3.70
N TYR A 59 6.89 16.04 -4.25
CA TYR A 59 6.81 14.64 -4.63
C TYR A 59 6.48 13.73 -3.43
N GLU A 60 7.13 13.93 -2.29
CA GLU A 60 6.84 13.17 -1.07
C GLU A 60 5.39 13.35 -0.62
N LYS A 61 4.87 14.58 -0.64
CA LYS A 61 3.46 14.85 -0.31
C LYS A 61 2.51 14.15 -1.29
N GLU A 62 2.83 14.13 -2.58
CA GLU A 62 2.04 13.46 -3.60
C GLU A 62 2.02 11.92 -3.41
N GLU A 63 3.19 11.30 -3.20
CA GLU A 63 3.26 9.84 -2.98
C GLU A 63 2.63 9.42 -1.64
N ILE A 64 2.76 10.21 -0.57
CA ILE A 64 2.04 9.98 0.70
C ILE A 64 0.53 10.04 0.47
N SER A 65 0.04 11.10 -0.19
CA SER A 65 -1.40 11.31 -0.42
C SER A 65 -2.01 10.18 -1.27
N LYS A 66 -1.26 9.71 -2.26
CA LYS A 66 -1.61 8.58 -3.11
C LYS A 66 -1.69 7.27 -2.32
N GLU A 67 -0.70 6.98 -1.48
CA GLU A 67 -0.69 5.78 -0.65
C GLU A 67 -1.82 5.81 0.40
N GLU A 68 -2.09 6.96 1.02
CA GLU A 68 -3.25 7.11 1.91
C GLU A 68 -4.58 6.83 1.21
N ARG A 69 -4.72 7.27 -0.05
CA ARG A 69 -5.91 6.98 -0.85
C ARG A 69 -6.04 5.48 -1.10
N PHE A 70 -4.97 4.81 -1.51
CA PHE A 70 -4.98 3.36 -1.71
C PHE A 70 -5.35 2.61 -0.44
N LEU A 71 -4.78 2.98 0.71
CA LEU A 71 -5.14 2.34 1.98
C LEU A 71 -6.58 2.63 2.44
N LYS A 72 -7.15 3.80 2.09
CA LYS A 72 -8.59 4.07 2.30
C LYS A 72 -9.46 3.15 1.45
N GLU A 73 -9.16 3.04 0.16
CA GLU A 73 -9.87 2.13 -0.76
C GLU A 73 -9.76 0.68 -0.29
N ALA A 74 -8.58 0.23 0.14
CA ALA A 74 -8.38 -1.13 0.66
C ALA A 74 -9.21 -1.41 1.93
N LYS A 75 -9.35 -0.41 2.82
CA LYS A 75 -10.18 -0.51 4.02
C LYS A 75 -11.68 -0.63 3.72
N GLU A 76 -12.16 -0.09 2.61
CA GLU A 76 -13.57 -0.24 2.21
C GLU A 76 -13.90 -1.66 1.73
N ILE A 77 -12.87 -2.45 1.40
CA ILE A 77 -13.00 -3.79 0.80
C ILE A 77 -12.87 -4.90 1.85
N ALA A 78 -12.06 -4.67 2.88
CA ALA A 78 -11.75 -5.65 3.93
C ALA A 78 -12.78 -5.61 5.06
#